data_AF-A0A7C0U9E9-F1
#
_entry.id   AF-A0A7C0U9E9-F1
#
_cell.length_a   1.000
_cell.length_b   1.000
_cell.length_c   1.000
_cell.angle_alpha   90.00
_cell.angle_beta   90.00
_cell.angle_gamma   90.00
#
_symmetry.space_group_name_H-M   'P 1'
#
loop_
_entity.id
_entity.type
_entity.pdbx_description
1 polymer ?
#
loop_
_entity_poly.entity_id
_entity_poly.type
_entity_poly.pdbx_seq_one_letter_code
_entity_poly.pdbx_strand_id
1 'polypeptide(L)'
;MLTEEEIRRIARKKGMSVGLVEKDYVIEWLLKGIYESKLKEDLTFKGGTAIKKAYFQKFWRYSHDLDFTSFSDPKTLRERLEKVFRKIKEMAMIELEFKSFHVTGGSVIASVQFLGPLRFKNRIRIDITSDEVILTEPLLKTLKSDYPDVESYEVKVYSLEEILAEKIRSILQRGKSRDYYDV
;
A
#
# COMPACT_ATOMS: atom_id res chain seq x y z
N MET A 1 16.60 -2.44 9.03
CA MET A 1 16.56 -1.68 7.77
C MET A 1 17.57 -2.27 6.83
N LEU A 2 17.14 -2.66 5.63
CA LEU A 2 18.04 -3.00 4.53
C LEU A 2 18.92 -1.83 4.12
N THR A 3 20.17 -2.13 3.79
CA THR A 3 21.13 -1.20 3.21
C THR A 3 20.82 -0.94 1.72
N GLU A 4 21.39 0.13 1.16
CA GLU A 4 21.35 0.39 -0.29
C GLU A 4 21.88 -0.81 -1.09
N GLU A 5 22.97 -1.44 -0.62
CA GLU A 5 23.57 -2.58 -1.30
C GLU A 5 22.62 -3.79 -1.33
N GLU A 6 21.92 -4.05 -0.23
CA GLU A 6 20.93 -5.12 -0.16
C GLU A 6 19.73 -4.85 -1.09
N ILE A 7 19.24 -3.61 -1.14
CA ILE A 7 18.19 -3.21 -2.09
C ILE A 7 18.66 -3.42 -3.53
N ARG A 8 19.90 -3.02 -3.87
CA ARG A 8 20.49 -3.25 -5.20
C ARG A 8 20.63 -4.73 -5.53
N ARG A 9 21.01 -5.56 -4.55
CA ARG A 9 21.10 -7.02 -4.71
C ARG A 9 19.73 -7.64 -4.98
N ILE A 10 18.71 -7.25 -4.24
CA ILE A 10 17.33 -7.70 -4.45
C ILE A 10 16.82 -7.25 -5.83
N ALA A 11 17.09 -6.00 -6.22
CA ALA A 11 16.72 -5.47 -7.52
C ALA A 11 17.32 -6.28 -8.69
N ARG A 12 18.61 -6.62 -8.61
CA ARG A 12 19.26 -7.50 -9.60
C ARG A 12 18.61 -8.88 -9.65
N LYS A 13 18.34 -9.49 -8.50
CA LYS A 13 17.69 -10.81 -8.43
C LYS A 13 16.27 -10.81 -9.00
N LYS A 14 15.51 -9.72 -8.78
CA LYS A 14 14.15 -9.53 -9.28
C LYS A 14 14.10 -9.04 -10.74
N GLY A 15 15.21 -8.64 -11.34
CA GLY A 15 15.23 -8.03 -12.68
C GLY A 15 14.49 -6.68 -12.74
N MET A 16 14.45 -5.95 -11.63
CA MET A 16 13.71 -4.69 -11.48
C MET A 16 14.65 -3.51 -11.27
N SER A 17 14.17 -2.29 -11.54
CA SER A 17 14.94 -1.09 -11.21
C SER A 17 15.04 -0.92 -9.69
N VAL A 18 16.19 -0.42 -9.24
CA VAL A 18 16.52 -0.28 -7.82
C VAL A 18 15.50 0.61 -7.10
N GLY A 19 15.08 1.71 -7.72
CA GLY A 19 14.09 2.62 -7.14
C GLY A 19 12.68 2.01 -7.00
N LEU A 20 12.29 1.08 -7.88
CA LEU A 20 11.01 0.36 -7.73
C LEU A 20 11.08 -0.66 -6.60
N VAL A 21 12.21 -1.36 -6.45
CA VAL A 21 12.42 -2.29 -5.33
C VAL A 21 12.47 -1.57 -4.00
N GLU A 22 13.10 -0.39 -3.92
CA GLU A 22 13.03 0.45 -2.72
C GLU A 22 11.60 0.90 -2.43
N LYS A 23 10.86 1.34 -3.45
CA LYS A 23 9.46 1.76 -3.27
C LYS A 23 8.58 0.61 -2.76
N ASP A 24 8.73 -0.59 -3.32
CA ASP A 24 8.02 -1.79 -2.84
C ASP A 24 8.40 -2.16 -1.40
N TYR A 25 9.67 -2.01 -1.02
CA TYR A 25 10.16 -2.19 0.35
C TYR A 25 9.52 -1.19 1.34
N VAL A 26 9.44 0.09 0.96
CA VAL A 26 8.79 1.11 1.80
C VAL A 26 7.28 0.88 1.89
N ILE A 27 6.64 0.39 0.84
CA ILE A 27 5.22 -0.01 0.86
C ILE A 27 4.99 -1.15 1.86
N GLU A 28 5.88 -2.15 1.94
CA GLU A 28 5.79 -3.22 2.95
C GLU A 28 5.87 -2.69 4.37
N TRP A 29 6.82 -1.80 4.65
CA TRP A 29 6.93 -1.14 5.96
C TRP A 29 5.70 -0.30 6.30
N LEU A 30 5.14 0.40 5.31
CA LEU A 30 3.95 1.21 5.48
C LEU A 30 2.71 0.35 5.76
N LEU A 31 2.52 -0.74 5.02
CA LEU A 31 1.43 -1.69 5.27
C LEU A 31 1.56 -2.36 6.63
N LYS A 32 2.75 -2.84 7.01
CA LYS A 32 3.02 -3.38 8.34
C LYS A 32 2.69 -2.36 9.43
N GLY A 33 3.22 -1.15 9.31
CA GLY A 33 2.97 -0.07 10.27
C GLY A 33 1.50 0.33 10.39
N ILE A 34 0.75 0.32 9.28
CA ILE A 34 -0.71 0.54 9.28
C ILE A 34 -1.41 -0.56 10.08
N TYR A 35 -1.16 -1.83 9.75
CA TYR A 35 -1.90 -2.97 10.30
C TYR A 35 -1.46 -3.41 11.70
N GLU A 36 -0.30 -2.97 12.16
CA GLU A 36 0.12 -3.08 13.57
C GLU A 36 -0.32 -1.88 14.42
N SER A 37 -0.96 -0.87 13.80
CA SER A 37 -1.52 0.28 14.49
C SER A 37 -3.03 0.19 14.65
N LYS A 38 -3.62 1.23 15.25
CA LYS A 38 -5.07 1.36 15.34
C LYS A 38 -5.76 1.56 13.98
N LEU A 39 -5.02 1.91 12.92
CA LEU A 39 -5.58 1.99 11.57
C LEU A 39 -6.04 0.64 11.02
N LYS A 40 -5.63 -0.50 11.61
CA LYS A 40 -6.14 -1.83 11.19
C LYS A 40 -7.66 -1.96 11.31
N GLU A 41 -8.26 -1.20 12.22
CA GLU A 41 -9.70 -1.14 12.46
C GLU A 41 -10.39 -0.21 11.43
N ASP A 42 -9.66 0.80 10.93
CA ASP A 42 -10.16 1.87 10.06
C ASP A 42 -9.99 1.56 8.56
N LEU A 43 -8.89 0.91 8.17
CA LEU A 43 -8.46 0.75 6.78
C LEU A 43 -8.67 -0.67 6.28
N THR A 44 -9.46 -0.80 5.21
CA THR A 44 -9.58 -2.06 4.46
C THR A 44 -8.80 -1.95 3.15
N PHE A 45 -7.82 -2.82 2.94
CA PHE A 45 -6.90 -2.81 1.80
C PHE A 45 -7.57 -3.35 0.53
N LYS A 46 -7.30 -2.70 -0.62
CA LYS A 46 -7.86 -3.09 -1.91
C LYS A 46 -6.94 -2.74 -3.09
N GLY A 47 -7.46 -2.88 -4.31
CA GLY A 47 -6.77 -2.48 -5.53
C GLY A 47 -5.65 -3.42 -5.96
N GLY A 48 -4.85 -2.98 -6.94
CA GLY A 48 -3.85 -3.84 -7.59
C GLY A 48 -2.71 -4.29 -6.68
N THR A 49 -2.36 -3.47 -5.68
CA THR A 49 -1.34 -3.81 -4.69
C THR A 49 -1.84 -4.87 -3.72
N ALA A 50 -3.14 -4.86 -3.37
CA ALA A 50 -3.76 -5.93 -2.61
C ALA A 50 -3.75 -7.26 -3.37
N ILE A 51 -4.07 -7.24 -4.68
CA ILE A 51 -3.97 -8.45 -5.51
C ILE A 51 -2.55 -9.01 -5.49
N LYS A 52 -1.55 -8.15 -5.75
CA LYS A 52 -0.14 -8.56 -5.72
C LYS A 52 0.27 -9.12 -4.37
N LYS A 53 0.00 -8.43 -3.26
CA LYS A 53 0.58 -8.77 -1.95
C LYS A 53 -0.21 -9.82 -1.16
N ALA A 54 -1.54 -9.81 -1.23
CA ALA A 54 -2.41 -10.68 -0.43
C ALA A 54 -2.90 -11.93 -1.16
N TYR A 55 -2.85 -11.94 -2.50
CA TYR A 55 -3.39 -13.04 -3.31
C TYR A 55 -2.33 -13.71 -4.19
N PHE A 56 -1.58 -12.94 -4.97
CA PHE A 56 -0.75 -13.47 -6.06
C PHE A 56 0.69 -12.92 -6.06
N GLN A 57 1.40 -13.11 -4.94
CA GLN A 57 2.75 -12.55 -4.71
C GLN A 57 3.75 -12.88 -5.82
N LYS A 58 3.74 -14.11 -6.35
CA LYS A 58 4.78 -14.58 -7.28
C LYS A 58 4.61 -14.08 -8.71
N PHE A 59 3.39 -13.98 -9.21
CA PHE A 59 3.13 -13.84 -10.65
C PHE A 59 2.32 -12.60 -11.03
N TRP A 60 1.76 -11.86 -10.07
CA TRP A 60 1.05 -10.63 -10.41
C TRP A 60 2.00 -9.48 -10.73
N ARG A 61 1.52 -8.51 -11.52
CA ARG A 61 2.27 -7.28 -11.81
C ARG A 61 2.53 -6.45 -10.56
N TYR A 62 3.62 -5.70 -10.57
CA TYR A 62 3.89 -4.72 -9.52
C TYR A 62 2.93 -3.54 -9.59
N SER A 63 2.55 -3.04 -8.43
CA SER A 63 1.76 -1.85 -8.22
C SER A 63 2.39 -1.08 -7.05
N HIS A 64 2.44 0.25 -7.17
CA HIS A 64 3.18 1.09 -6.23
C HIS A 64 2.31 2.20 -5.61
N ASP A 65 1.00 2.07 -5.76
CA ASP A 65 -0.01 2.88 -5.11
C ASP A 65 -0.65 2.03 -3.99
N LEU A 66 -1.21 2.66 -2.97
CA LEU A 66 -1.96 1.98 -1.92
C LEU A 66 -3.40 2.46 -1.96
N ASP A 67 -4.33 1.54 -2.18
CA ASP A 67 -5.75 1.82 -2.23
C ASP A 67 -6.42 1.22 -0.99
N PHE A 68 -7.23 2.01 -0.29
CA PHE A 68 -7.99 1.59 0.88
C PHE A 68 -9.43 2.08 0.81
N THR A 69 -10.28 1.46 1.62
CA THR A 69 -11.57 2.03 2.01
C THR A 69 -11.60 2.26 3.51
N SER A 70 -12.18 3.38 3.92
CA SER A 70 -12.32 3.80 5.31
C SER A 70 -13.53 4.69 5.51
N PHE A 71 -14.21 4.50 6.63
CA PHE A 71 -15.33 5.35 7.06
C PHE A 71 -14.95 6.30 8.20
N SER A 72 -13.68 6.28 8.61
CA SER A 72 -13.14 7.16 9.65
C SER A 72 -12.90 8.57 9.10
N ASP A 73 -13.01 9.58 9.96
CA ASP A 73 -12.88 10.95 9.51
C ASP A 73 -11.45 11.24 8.98
N PRO A 74 -11.31 12.07 7.93
CA PRO A 74 -10.01 12.32 7.30
C PRO A 74 -8.94 12.90 8.24
N LYS A 75 -9.35 13.68 9.25
CA LYS A 75 -8.42 14.30 10.19
C LYS A 75 -7.81 13.23 11.11
N THR A 76 -8.63 12.35 11.67
CA THR A 76 -8.20 11.19 12.46
C THR A 76 -7.31 10.26 11.64
N LEU A 77 -7.67 9.99 10.38
CA LEU A 77 -6.84 9.18 9.48
C LEU A 77 -5.45 9.80 9.30
N ARG A 78 -5.38 11.11 9.03
CA ARG A 78 -4.11 11.83 8.89
C ARG A 78 -3.25 11.72 10.15
N GLU A 79 -3.82 12.03 11.31
CA GLU A 79 -3.09 12.01 12.59
C GLU A 79 -2.57 10.60 12.93
N ARG A 80 -3.36 9.56 12.65
CA ARG A 80 -2.96 8.17 12.85
C ARG A 80 -1.88 7.73 11.86
N LEU A 81 -1.96 8.14 10.59
CA LEU A 81 -0.92 7.87 9.60
C LEU A 81 0.39 8.57 9.98
N GLU A 82 0.36 9.80 10.46
CA GLU A 82 1.56 10.50 10.96
C GLU A 82 2.19 9.79 12.18
N LYS A 83 1.37 9.17 13.05
CA LYS A 83 1.87 8.29 14.13
C LYS A 83 2.56 7.05 13.57
N VAL A 84 2.00 6.42 12.53
CA VAL A 84 2.62 5.28 11.83
C VAL A 84 3.95 5.69 11.19
N PHE A 85 4.02 6.86 10.56
CA PHE A 85 5.26 7.37 9.96
C PHE A 85 6.39 7.50 10.99
N ARG A 86 6.09 8.02 12.19
CA ARG A 86 7.07 8.12 13.28
C ARG A 86 7.57 6.75 13.74
N LYS A 87 6.67 5.77 13.92
CA LYS A 87 7.06 4.39 14.27
C LYS A 87 7.94 3.75 13.20
N ILE A 88 7.61 3.93 11.92
CA ILE A 88 8.43 3.40 10.82
C ILE A 88 9.82 4.05 10.81
N LYS A 89 9.93 5.35 11.10
CA LYS A 89 11.22 6.02 11.25
C LYS A 89 12.06 5.38 12.36
N GLU A 90 11.46 5.06 13.50
CA GLU A 90 12.15 4.44 14.63
C GLU A 90 12.59 3.00 14.32
N MET A 91 11.72 2.17 13.73
CA MET A 91 11.99 0.75 13.49
C MET A 91 12.88 0.50 12.29
N ALA A 92 12.73 1.32 11.24
CA ALA A 92 13.31 1.05 9.93
C ALA A 92 14.14 2.20 9.38
N MET A 93 14.33 3.31 10.12
CA MET A 93 15.08 4.50 9.66
C MET A 93 14.58 5.08 8.32
N ILE A 94 13.34 4.78 7.93
CA ILE A 94 12.68 5.33 6.74
C ILE A 94 11.90 6.58 7.17
N GLU A 95 12.23 7.71 6.58
CA GLU A 95 11.48 8.95 6.84
C GLU A 95 10.26 9.02 5.93
N LEU A 96 9.10 9.33 6.50
CA LEU A 96 7.83 9.46 5.79
C LEU A 96 7.16 10.78 6.18
N GLU A 97 6.69 11.52 5.19
CA GLU A 97 5.95 12.76 5.40
C GLU A 97 4.85 12.94 4.35
N PHE A 98 3.73 13.55 4.73
CA PHE A 98 2.73 13.97 3.76
C PHE A 98 3.26 15.15 2.95
N LYS A 99 3.43 14.97 1.64
CA LYS A 99 3.63 16.08 0.71
C LYS A 99 2.30 16.75 0.37
N SER A 100 1.23 15.98 0.29
CA SER A 100 -0.14 16.46 0.19
C SER A 100 -1.11 15.45 0.81
N PHE A 101 -2.26 15.96 1.22
CA PHE A 101 -3.38 15.20 1.76
C PHE A 101 -4.66 15.94 1.41
N HIS A 102 -5.27 15.57 0.30
CA HIS A 102 -6.45 16.25 -0.23
C HIS A 102 -7.69 15.45 0.12
N VAL A 103 -8.60 16.09 0.84
CA VAL A 103 -9.95 15.57 1.07
C VAL A 103 -10.81 16.05 -0.09
N THR A 104 -11.42 15.11 -0.80
CA THR A 104 -12.37 15.34 -1.88
C THR A 104 -13.70 14.68 -1.50
N GLY A 105 -14.80 15.06 -2.15
CA GLY A 105 -16.10 14.48 -1.84
C GLY A 105 -16.08 12.96 -2.05
N GLY A 106 -16.05 12.20 -0.95
CA GLY A 106 -16.01 10.73 -0.96
C GLY A 106 -14.62 10.09 -0.92
N SER A 107 -13.51 10.84 -0.95
CA SER A 107 -12.17 10.21 -0.88
C SER A 107 -11.06 11.13 -0.36
N VAL A 108 -9.99 10.51 0.11
CA VAL A 108 -8.73 11.16 0.45
C VAL A 108 -7.64 10.71 -0.51
N ILE A 109 -6.99 11.66 -1.17
CA ILE A 109 -5.82 11.42 -2.01
C ILE A 109 -4.60 12.02 -1.32
N ALA A 110 -3.70 11.16 -0.86
CA ALA A 110 -2.47 11.56 -0.20
C ALA A 110 -1.22 11.20 -1.02
N SER A 111 -0.26 12.11 -1.04
CA SER A 111 1.09 11.85 -1.55
C SER A 111 2.05 11.79 -0.37
N VAL A 112 2.56 10.60 -0.05
CA VAL A 112 3.54 10.39 1.01
C VAL A 112 4.93 10.40 0.38
N GLN A 113 5.76 11.36 0.75
CA GLN A 113 7.17 11.36 0.39
C GLN A 113 7.93 10.47 1.36
N PHE A 114 8.89 9.71 0.84
CA PHE A 114 9.78 8.90 1.64
C PHE A 114 11.24 9.18 1.33
N LEU A 115 12.09 8.95 2.33
CA LEU A 115 13.54 8.84 2.22
C LEU A 115 13.98 7.48 2.79
N GLY A 116 14.35 6.56 1.90
CA GLY A 116 14.73 5.20 2.24
C GLY A 116 16.24 4.93 2.15
N PRO A 117 16.64 3.65 2.07
CA PRO A 117 18.04 3.23 1.99
C PRO A 117 18.86 3.86 0.87
N LEU A 118 18.26 4.15 -0.30
CA LEU A 118 18.94 4.78 -1.43
C LEU A 118 19.23 6.28 -1.23
N ARG A 119 18.76 6.86 -0.11
CA ARG A 119 18.90 8.29 0.19
C ARG A 119 18.38 9.22 -0.92
N PHE A 120 17.42 8.73 -1.70
CA PHE A 120 16.74 9.48 -2.75
C PHE A 120 15.27 9.69 -2.41
N LYS A 121 14.76 10.91 -2.61
CA LYS A 121 13.36 11.23 -2.32
C LYS A 121 12.45 10.63 -3.39
N ASN A 122 11.46 9.86 -2.96
CA ASN A 122 10.43 9.31 -3.84
C ASN A 122 9.06 9.38 -3.14
N ARG A 123 7.97 9.02 -3.83
CA ARG A 123 6.60 9.21 -3.34
C ARG A 123 5.75 7.96 -3.53
N ILE A 124 4.92 7.67 -2.54
CA ILE A 124 3.84 6.69 -2.58
C ILE A 124 2.52 7.46 -2.60
N ARG A 125 1.64 7.10 -3.54
CA ARG A 125 0.26 7.60 -3.56
C ARG A 125 -0.58 6.68 -2.66
N ILE A 126 -1.37 7.28 -1.79
CA ILE A 126 -2.40 6.60 -1.01
C ILE A 126 -3.75 7.17 -1.44
N ASP A 127 -4.67 6.29 -1.81
CA ASP A 127 -6.05 6.61 -2.16
C ASP A 127 -6.96 5.93 -1.13
N ILE A 128 -7.80 6.70 -0.44
CA ILE A 128 -8.72 6.18 0.58
C ILE A 128 -10.13 6.61 0.23
N THR A 129 -10.97 5.67 -0.20
CA THR A 129 -12.38 5.96 -0.51
C THR A 129 -13.25 5.79 0.73
N SER A 130 -14.29 6.62 0.87
CA SER A 130 -15.23 6.60 2.00
C SER A 130 -16.69 6.42 1.59
N ASP A 131 -16.97 6.39 0.28
CA ASP A 131 -18.30 6.26 -0.32
C ASP A 131 -18.51 4.91 -1.02
N GLU A 132 -17.62 3.94 -0.78
CA GLU A 132 -17.76 2.61 -1.35
C GLU A 132 -18.74 1.75 -0.57
N VAL A 133 -19.56 1.02 -1.32
CA VAL A 133 -20.40 -0.05 -0.78
C VAL A 133 -19.63 -1.35 -0.90
N ILE A 134 -19.16 -1.87 0.23
CA ILE A 134 -18.49 -3.17 0.30
C ILE A 134 -19.59 -4.24 0.40
N LEU A 135 -19.71 -5.10 -0.62
CA LEU A 135 -20.76 -6.12 -0.70
C LEU A 135 -20.39 -7.43 -0.01
N THR A 136 -19.09 -7.73 0.07
CA THR A 136 -18.56 -8.95 0.68
C THR A 136 -17.81 -8.65 1.97
N GLU A 137 -17.80 -9.58 2.92
CA GLU A 137 -17.03 -9.39 4.15
C GLU A 137 -15.51 -9.32 3.86
N PRO A 138 -14.81 -8.29 4.37
CA PRO A 138 -13.36 -8.22 4.25
C PRO A 138 -12.68 -9.40 4.95
N LEU A 139 -11.64 -9.94 4.33
CA LEU A 139 -10.88 -11.07 4.82
C LEU A 139 -9.66 -10.62 5.62
N LEU A 140 -9.28 -11.40 6.63
CA LEU A 140 -7.96 -11.29 7.26
C LEU A 140 -6.97 -12.19 6.54
N LYS A 141 -5.85 -11.62 6.09
CA LYS A 141 -4.79 -12.36 5.40
C LYS A 141 -3.42 -12.05 5.98
N THR A 142 -2.63 -13.09 6.20
CA THR A 142 -1.21 -12.95 6.57
C THR A 142 -0.39 -12.61 5.33
N LEU A 143 0.24 -11.43 5.33
CA LEU A 143 1.23 -11.05 4.33
C LEU A 143 2.60 -11.54 4.78
N LYS A 144 3.28 -12.23 3.86
CA LYS A 144 4.69 -12.58 3.99
C LYS A 144 5.48 -11.65 3.10
N SER A 145 6.44 -10.94 3.69
CA SER A 145 7.29 -10.01 2.97
C SER A 145 8.37 -10.75 2.19
N ASP A 146 8.75 -10.21 1.02
CA ASP A 146 9.95 -10.60 0.28
C ASP A 146 11.25 -10.05 0.92
N TYR A 147 11.12 -9.16 1.89
CA TYR A 147 12.22 -8.44 2.53
C TYR A 147 12.48 -9.03 3.93
N PRO A 148 13.72 -9.44 4.24
CA PRO A 148 14.01 -10.28 5.40
C PRO A 148 13.84 -9.57 6.75
N ASP A 149 13.89 -8.24 6.79
CA ASP A 149 13.71 -7.44 8.00
C ASP A 149 12.26 -6.98 8.22
N VAL A 150 11.33 -7.40 7.36
CA VAL A 150 9.89 -7.19 7.53
C VAL A 150 9.24 -8.51 7.85
N GLU A 151 8.95 -8.74 9.14
CA GLU A 151 8.22 -9.93 9.57
C GLU A 151 6.80 -9.97 9.01
N SER A 152 6.18 -11.15 9.01
CA SER A 152 4.80 -11.33 8.57
C SER A 152 3.81 -10.60 9.47
N TYR A 153 2.78 -10.02 8.87
CA TYR A 153 1.71 -9.30 9.55
C TYR A 153 0.36 -9.63 8.92
N GLU A 154 -0.73 -9.44 9.66
CA GLU A 154 -2.08 -9.64 9.14
C GLU A 154 -2.64 -8.33 8.57
N VAL A 155 -3.38 -8.42 7.47
CA VAL A 155 -4.10 -7.28 6.88
C VAL A 155 -5.57 -7.60 6.72
N LYS A 156 -6.41 -6.57 6.87
CA LYS A 156 -7.82 -6.60 6.48
C LYS A 156 -7.94 -6.18 5.03
N VAL A 157 -8.31 -7.09 4.14
CA VAL A 157 -8.30 -6.91 2.68
C VAL A 157 -9.66 -7.26 2.08
N TYR A 158 -10.04 -6.60 0.99
CA TYR A 158 -11.18 -7.00 0.16
C TYR A 158 -11.06 -8.46 -0.28
N SER A 159 -12.20 -9.15 -0.42
CA SER A 159 -12.27 -10.44 -1.11
C SER A 159 -11.83 -10.31 -2.58
N LEU A 160 -11.52 -11.41 -3.25
CA LEU A 160 -11.20 -11.36 -4.68
C LEU A 160 -12.41 -10.93 -5.50
N GLU A 161 -13.60 -11.36 -5.09
CA GLU A 161 -14.88 -11.05 -5.71
C GLU A 161 -15.16 -9.54 -5.68
N GLU A 162 -14.92 -8.89 -4.54
CA GLU A 162 -15.06 -7.44 -4.39
C GLU A 162 -14.07 -6.69 -5.29
N ILE A 163 -12.79 -7.11 -5.28
CA ILE A 163 -11.76 -6.49 -6.12
C ILE A 163 -12.10 -6.67 -7.60
N LEU A 164 -12.55 -7.85 -8.01
CA LEU A 164 -12.97 -8.13 -9.38
C LEU A 164 -14.14 -7.24 -9.80
N ALA A 165 -15.16 -7.09 -8.94
CA ALA A 165 -16.28 -6.21 -9.20
C ALA A 165 -15.84 -4.74 -9.38
N GLU A 166 -14.95 -4.23 -8.52
CA GLU A 166 -14.39 -2.89 -8.66
C GLU A 166 -13.60 -2.72 -9.96
N LYS A 167 -12.90 -3.78 -10.40
CA LYS A 167 -12.11 -3.77 -11.64
C LYS A 167 -12.99 -3.76 -12.88
N ILE A 168 -14.03 -4.58 -12.92
CA ILE A 168 -15.03 -4.55 -13.99
C ILE A 168 -15.67 -3.16 -14.07
N ARG A 169 -16.09 -2.58 -12.94
CA ARG A 169 -16.60 -1.20 -12.87
C ARG A 169 -15.59 -0.19 -13.42
N SER A 170 -14.32 -0.30 -13.02
CA SER A 170 -13.25 0.58 -13.51
C SER A 170 -13.01 0.44 -15.02
N ILE A 171 -13.08 -0.78 -15.56
CA ILE A 171 -12.98 -1.01 -17.01
C ILE A 171 -14.10 -0.27 -17.74
N LEU A 172 -15.35 -0.41 -17.27
CA LEU A 172 -16.51 0.23 -17.88
C LEU A 172 -16.46 1.77 -17.80
N GLN A 173 -15.90 2.33 -16.73
CA GLN A 173 -15.83 3.77 -16.54
C GLN A 173 -14.66 4.45 -17.28
N ARG A 174 -13.48 3.81 -17.31
CA ARG A 174 -12.24 4.44 -17.81
C ARG A 174 -11.37 3.58 -18.71
N GLY A 175 -11.55 2.27 -18.74
CA GLY A 175 -10.87 1.36 -19.67
C GLY A 175 -9.34 1.42 -19.67
N LYS A 176 -8.66 1.50 -18.51
CA LYS A 176 -7.18 1.50 -18.48
C LYS A 176 -6.62 0.08 -18.63
N SER A 177 -5.53 -0.09 -19.38
CA SER A 177 -4.85 -1.38 -19.62
C SER A 177 -4.59 -2.20 -18.35
N ARG A 178 -4.19 -1.53 -17.26
CA ARG A 178 -3.96 -2.16 -15.95
C ARG A 178 -5.22 -2.77 -15.31
N ASP A 179 -6.39 -2.23 -15.61
CA ASP A 179 -7.66 -2.75 -15.09
C ASP A 179 -8.05 -4.02 -15.86
N TYR A 180 -7.82 -4.07 -17.18
CA TYR A 180 -7.99 -5.29 -17.98
C TYR A 180 -7.02 -6.41 -17.58
N TYR A 181 -5.77 -6.09 -17.24
CA TYR A 181 -4.82 -7.09 -16.75
C TYR A 181 -5.28 -7.69 -15.41
N ASP A 182 -5.97 -6.89 -14.59
CA ASP A 182 -6.32 -7.29 -13.24
C ASP A 182 -7.62 -8.13 -13.15
N VAL A 183 -8.30 -8.37 -14.29
CA VAL A 183 -9.50 -9.21 -14.47
C VAL A 183 -9.09 -10.52 -15.15
#